data_AF-A0A4R5W5S2-F1
#
_entry.id   AF-A0A4R5W5S2-F1
#
_cell.length_a   1.000
_cell.length_b   1.000
_cell.length_c   1.000
_cell.angle_alpha   90.00
_cell.angle_beta   90.00
_cell.angle_gamma   90.00
#
_symmetry.space_group_name_H-M   'P 1'
#
loop_
_entity.id
_entity.type
_entity.pdbx_description
1 polymer ?
#
loop_
_entity_poly.entity_id
_entity_poly.type
_entity_poly.pdbx_seq_one_letter_code
_entity_poly.pdbx_strand_id
1 'polypeptide(L)' 'MGIRQFFNRLQQTTKQESVACYHCGEQVSLRRVVRADFNGASRELCCHGCAAVLMMIETNGLIDVYLSNKSPVKPVS' A
#
# COMPACT_ATOMS: atom_id res chain seq x y z
N MET A 1 15.17 28.99 25.61
CA MET A 1 14.57 28.65 24.29
C MET A 1 15.71 28.58 23.27
N GLY A 2 15.89 27.51 22.46
CA GLY A 2 16.74 27.64 21.26
C GLY A 2 17.78 26.57 20.89
N ILE A 3 17.65 25.27 21.26
CA ILE A 3 18.53 24.21 20.70
C ILE A 3 17.75 23.05 20.08
N ARG A 4 16.55 22.76 20.60
CA ARG A 4 15.66 21.69 20.10
C ARG A 4 15.11 21.93 18.68
N GLN A 5 15.10 23.17 18.21
CA GLN A 5 14.47 23.54 16.93
C GLN A 5 15.38 23.29 15.71
N PHE A 6 16.70 23.24 15.89
CA PHE A 6 17.65 23.03 14.80
C PHE A 6 17.68 21.56 14.31
N PHE A 7 17.62 20.59 15.22
CA PHE A 7 17.61 19.17 14.88
C PHE A 7 16.37 18.74 14.07
N ASN A 8 15.25 19.45 14.23
CA ASN A 8 13.98 19.12 13.58
C ASN A 8 13.93 19.49 12.08
N ARG A 9 14.87 20.32 11.61
CA ARG A 9 14.90 20.84 10.22
C ARG A 9 15.72 19.97 9.27
N LEU A 10 16.64 19.15 9.80
CA LEU A 10 17.50 18.26 9.01
C LEU A 10 16.83 16.92 8.65
N GLN A 11 15.69 16.59 9.25
CA GLN A 11 14.96 15.34 8.99
C GLN A 11 13.88 15.45 7.88
N GLN A 12 13.73 16.63 7.27
CA GLN A 12 12.58 16.93 6.39
C GLN A 12 12.84 16.73 4.89
N THR A 13 14.06 16.41 4.45
CA THR A 13 14.40 16.35 3.02
C THR A 13 14.23 14.98 2.37
N THR A 14 13.86 13.94 3.13
CA THR A 14 13.75 12.55 2.63
C THR A 14 12.44 11.86 3.03
N LYS A 15 11.32 12.59 3.10
CA LYS A 15 10.00 11.97 3.33
C LYS A 15 9.74 10.94 2.23
N GLN A 16 9.96 9.68 2.53
CA GLN A 16 9.89 8.58 1.58
C GLN A 16 8.41 8.29 1.33
N GLU A 17 7.94 8.65 0.14
CA GLU A 17 6.54 8.43 -0.24
C GLU A 17 6.21 6.95 -0.14
N SER A 18 5.14 6.66 0.59
CA SER A 18 4.63 5.32 0.84
C SER A 18 3.15 5.24 0.51
N VAL A 19 2.71 4.04 0.12
CA VAL A 19 1.31 3.69 -0.10
C VAL A 19 1.00 2.44 0.70
N ALA A 20 -0.24 2.33 1.18
CA ALA A 20 -0.69 1.11 1.84
C ALA A 20 -1.00 0.03 0.79
N CYS A 21 -0.48 -1.17 1.01
CA CYS A 21 -0.76 -2.33 0.18
C CYS A 21 -2.27 -2.57 0.08
N TYR A 22 -2.78 -2.71 -1.15
CA TYR A 22 -4.21 -2.94 -1.34
C TYR A 22 -4.70 -4.21 -0.64
N HIS A 23 -3.87 -5.27 -0.59
CA HIS A 23 -4.24 -6.55 0.00
C HIS A 23 -4.19 -6.57 1.54
N CYS A 24 -3.03 -6.27 2.13
CA CYS A 24 -2.80 -6.42 3.57
C CYS A 24 -2.75 -5.11 4.36
N GLY A 25 -2.74 -3.95 3.70
CA GLY A 25 -2.67 -2.63 4.34
C GLY A 25 -1.27 -2.17 4.77
N GLU A 26 -0.25 -3.00 4.65
CA GLU A 26 1.14 -2.66 5.02
C GLU A 26 1.67 -1.45 4.23
N GLN A 27 2.38 -0.53 4.88
CA GLN A 27 2.98 0.60 4.19
C GLN A 27 4.22 0.16 3.38
N VAL A 28 4.20 0.45 2.08
CA VAL A 28 5.31 0.18 1.18
C VAL A 28 5.77 1.46 0.50
N SER A 29 7.08 1.65 0.37
CA SER A 29 7.62 2.77 -0.40
C SER A 29 7.21 2.66 -1.87
N LEU A 30 6.83 3.78 -2.49
CA LEU A 30 6.48 3.84 -3.91
C LEU A 30 7.55 3.28 -4.84
N ARG A 31 8.83 3.24 -4.43
CA ARG A 31 9.92 2.66 -5.22
C ARG A 31 9.94 1.12 -5.23
N ARG A 32 9.20 0.47 -4.32
CA ARG A 32 9.18 -0.98 -4.13
C ARG A 32 7.79 -1.60 -4.30
N VAL A 33 6.81 -0.83 -4.78
CA VAL A 33 5.46 -1.35 -5.03
C VAL A 33 5.49 -2.38 -6.16
N VAL A 34 4.74 -3.45 -5.97
CA VAL A 34 4.35 -4.37 -7.03
C VAL A 34 2.98 -3.92 -7.53
N ARG A 35 2.78 -3.86 -8.84
CA ARG A 35 1.47 -3.58 -9.44
C ARG A 35 0.86 -4.87 -9.97
N ALA A 36 -0.42 -5.07 -9.72
CA ALA A 36 -1.20 -6.16 -10.29
C ALA A 36 -2.60 -5.68 -10.62
N ASP A 37 -3.19 -6.21 -11.68
CA ASP A 37 -4.59 -5.96 -12.00
C ASP A 37 -5.49 -6.78 -11.07
N PHE A 38 -6.52 -6.14 -10.54
CA PHE A 38 -7.53 -6.77 -9.70
C PHE A 38 -8.87 -6.02 -9.78
N ASN A 39 -9.94 -6.75 -10.09
CA ASN A 39 -11.30 -6.25 -10.28
C ASN A 39 -11.35 -5.09 -11.29
N GLY A 40 -10.67 -5.26 -12.42
CA GLY A 40 -10.60 -4.27 -13.50
C GLY A 40 -9.75 -3.03 -13.22
N ALA A 41 -8.98 -3.00 -12.12
CA ALA A 41 -8.11 -1.87 -11.78
C ALA A 41 -6.69 -2.32 -11.38
N SER A 42 -5.68 -1.56 -11.79
CA SER A 42 -4.30 -1.74 -11.30
C SER A 42 -4.22 -1.34 -9.83
N ARG A 43 -3.69 -2.24 -8.98
CA ARG A 43 -3.54 -2.06 -7.53
C ARG A 43 -2.07 -2.10 -7.11
N GLU A 44 -1.69 -1.24 -6.17
CA GLU A 44 -0.37 -1.23 -5.53
C GLU A 44 -0.31 -2.23 -4.37
N LEU A 45 0.76 -3.03 -4.35
CA LEU A 45 0.97 -4.12 -3.40
C LEU A 45 2.38 -4.07 -2.83
N CYS A 46 2.54 -4.57 -1.61
CA CYS A 46 3.84 -4.58 -0.95
C CYS A 46 4.78 -5.67 -1.47
N CYS A 47 4.26 -6.75 -2.09
CA CYS A 47 5.06 -7.87 -2.58
C CYS A 47 4.31 -8.72 -3.62
N HIS A 48 5.05 -9.61 -4.31
CA HIS A 48 4.47 -10.58 -5.25
C HIS A 48 3.55 -11.60 -4.58
N GLY A 49 3.72 -11.89 -3.28
CA GLY A 49 2.80 -12.75 -2.54
C GLY A 49 1.39 -12.16 -2.46
N CYS A 50 1.27 -10.86 -2.19
CA CYS A 50 -0.03 -10.17 -2.22
C CYS A 50 -0.65 -10.18 -3.63
N ALA A 51 0.18 -10.09 -4.67
CA ALA A 51 -0.29 -10.16 -6.05
C ALA A 51 -0.85 -11.54 -6.40
N ALA A 52 -0.15 -12.61 -5.98
CA ALA A 52 -0.61 -13.98 -6.15
C ALA A 52 -1.94 -14.24 -5.44
N VAL A 53 -2.15 -13.67 -4.25
CA VAL A 53 -3.44 -13.79 -3.55
C VAL A 53 -4.56 -13.10 -4.32
N LEU A 54 -4.34 -11.87 -4.85
CA LEU A 54 -5.35 -11.19 -5.67
C LEU A 54 -5.69 -11.98 -6.95
N MET A 55 -4.68 -12.50 -7.64
CA MET A 55 -4.87 -13.37 -8.81
C MET A 55 -5.66 -14.64 -8.46
N MET A 56 -5.35 -15.27 -7.32
CA MET A 56 -6.09 -16.44 -6.83
C MET A 56 -7.56 -16.10 -6.58
N ILE A 57 -7.83 -14.96 -5.92
CA ILE A 57 -9.20 -14.50 -5.64
C ILE A 57 -9.99 -14.31 -6.94
N GLU A 58 -9.42 -13.65 -7.94
CA GLU A 58 -10.09 -13.48 -9.24
C GLU A 58 -10.33 -14.80 -9.95
N THR A 59 -9.29 -15.65 -10.01
CA THR A 59 -9.37 -16.95 -10.70
C THR A 59 -10.43 -17.87 -10.09
N ASN A 60 -10.67 -17.75 -8.78
CA ASN A 60 -11.68 -18.53 -8.07
C ASN A 60 -13.06 -17.82 -7.97
N GLY A 61 -13.21 -16.64 -8.58
CA GLY A 61 -14.48 -15.89 -8.52
C GLY A 61 -14.86 -15.40 -7.12
N LEU A 62 -13.88 -15.18 -6.24
CA LEU A 62 -14.09 -14.82 -4.83
C LEU A 62 -14.02 -13.31 -4.57
N ILE A 63 -14.10 -12.48 -5.62
CA ILE A 63 -13.93 -11.02 -5.52
C ILE A 63 -14.91 -10.41 -4.53
N ASP A 64 -16.19 -10.76 -4.61
CA ASP A 64 -17.23 -10.18 -3.75
C ASP A 64 -17.02 -10.52 -2.27
N VAL A 65 -16.67 -11.78 -1.98
CA VAL A 65 -16.36 -12.25 -0.61
C VAL A 65 -15.10 -11.57 -0.06
N TYR A 66 -14.10 -11.38 -0.90
CA TYR A 66 -12.90 -10.64 -0.52
C TYR A 66 -13.24 -9.20 -0.17
N LEU A 67 -14.02 -8.51 -1.01
CA LEU A 67 -14.38 -7.11 -0.82
C LEU A 67 -15.29 -6.90 0.39
N SER A 68 -16.23 -7.81 0.68
CA SER A 68 -17.12 -7.70 1.84
C SER A 68 -16.35 -7.74 3.17
N ASN A 69 -15.22 -8.45 3.20
CA ASN A 69 -14.40 -8.63 4.39
C ASN A 69 -13.23 -7.63 4.46
N LYS A 70 -13.04 -6.81 3.42
CA LYS A 70 -11.88 -5.94 3.29
C LYS A 70 -12.09 -4.64 4.08
N SER A 71 -11.20 -4.39 5.04
CA SER A 71 -11.12 -3.07 5.69
C SER A 71 -10.71 -1.98 4.69
N PRO A 72 -11.26 -0.76 4.81
CA PRO A 72 -10.92 0.35 3.92
C PRO A 72 -9.45 0.71 4.06
N VAL A 73 -8.71 0.64 2.95
CA VAL A 73 -7.33 1.13 2.89
C VAL A 73 -7.39 2.64 2.66
N LYS A 74 -6.93 3.43 3.62
CA LYS A 74 -6.90 4.89 3.47
C LYS A 74 -5.85 5.27 2.42
N PRO A 75 -6.22 6.03 1.36
CA PRO A 75 -5.24 6.57 0.44
C PRO A 75 -4.34 7.55 1.19
N VAL A 76 -3.03 7.43 0.97
CA VAL A 76 -2.04 8.35 1.54
C VAL A 76 -2.04 9.60 0.66
N SER A 77 -2.48 10.72 1.25
CA SER A 77 -2.49 12.07 0.65
C SER A 77 -1.13 12.74 0.73
#